data_AF-A0A945YBH4-F1
#
_entry.id   AF-A0A945YBH4-F1
#
_cell.length_a   1.000
_cell.length_b   1.000
_cell.length_c   1.000
_cell.angle_alpha   90.00
_cell.angle_beta   90.00
_cell.angle_gamma   90.00
#
_symmetry.space_group_name_H-M   'P 1'
#
loop_
_entity.id
_entity.type
_entity.pdbx_description
1 polymer ?
#
loop_
_entity_poly.entity_id
_entity_poly.type
_entity_poly.pdbx_seq_one_letter_code
_entity_poly.pdbx_strand_id
1 'polypeptide(L)'
;MMGLVSGKIAMVTGGASGIGRACAETLAREGAQVVITDIDADGMAATVANIEAAGGKALSLSHDVTDEDAWQSVLGEVQSRCGGLHILVNNAG
;
A
#
# COMPACT_ATOMS: atom_id res chain seq x y z
N MET A 1 -12.87 -2.86 -19.08
CA MET A 1 -12.45 -1.44 -19.11
C MET A 1 -11.17 -1.34 -18.28
N MET A 2 -10.16 -0.55 -18.69
CA MET A 2 -8.95 -0.35 -17.87
C MET A 2 -9.31 0.48 -16.63
N GLY A 3 -8.89 0.04 -15.45
CA GLY A 3 -9.13 0.78 -14.20
C GLY A 3 -8.40 2.12 -14.18
N LEU A 4 -8.90 3.07 -13.37
CA LEU A 4 -8.46 4.48 -13.40
C LEU A 4 -6.96 4.69 -13.14
N VAL A 5 -6.34 3.79 -12.39
CA VAL A 5 -4.91 3.82 -12.02
C VAL A 5 -4.19 2.57 -12.47
N SER A 6 -4.65 1.94 -13.54
CA SER A 6 -4.07 0.72 -14.08
C SER A 6 -2.57 0.88 -14.36
N GLY A 7 -1.77 -0.05 -13.82
CA GLY A 7 -0.31 -0.06 -13.99
C GLY A 7 0.44 0.95 -13.13
N LYS A 8 -0.25 1.70 -12.24
CA LYS A 8 0.39 2.56 -11.26
C LYS A 8 0.79 1.77 -10.02
N ILE A 9 1.72 2.36 -9.26
CA ILE A 9 2.19 1.84 -7.97
C ILE A 9 1.77 2.85 -6.92
N ALA A 10 0.98 2.40 -5.96
CA ALA A 10 0.45 3.25 -4.91
C ALA A 10 0.93 2.77 -3.55
N MET A 11 1.40 3.69 -2.71
CA MET A 11 1.69 3.42 -1.30
C MET A 11 0.65 4.08 -0.42
N VAL A 12 0.10 3.34 0.53
CA VAL A 12 -0.87 3.84 1.52
C VAL A 12 -0.30 3.65 2.92
N THR A 13 -0.10 4.75 3.65
CA THR A 13 0.26 4.69 5.08
C THR A 13 -0.98 4.58 5.95
N GLY A 14 -0.89 3.87 7.08
CA GLY A 14 -2.07 3.58 7.90
C GLY A 14 -3.03 2.62 7.19
N GLY A 15 -2.51 1.79 6.29
CA GLY A 15 -3.32 0.97 5.39
C GLY A 15 -3.82 -0.33 6.04
N ALA A 16 -3.48 -0.60 7.30
CA ALA A 16 -3.93 -1.80 7.99
C ALA A 16 -5.43 -1.77 8.29
N SER A 17 -6.08 -0.60 8.40
CA SER A 17 -7.49 -0.51 8.80
C SER A 17 -8.21 0.73 8.26
N GLY A 18 -9.51 0.85 8.57
CA GLY A 18 -10.31 2.06 8.33
C GLY A 18 -10.26 2.59 6.90
N ILE A 19 -10.06 3.91 6.78
CA ILE A 19 -9.99 4.62 5.49
C ILE A 19 -8.77 4.16 4.69
N GLY A 20 -7.61 3.95 5.33
CA GLY A 20 -6.41 3.47 4.66
C GLY A 20 -6.62 2.14 3.97
N ARG A 21 -7.25 1.17 4.66
CA ARG A 21 -7.63 -0.12 4.05
C ARG A 21 -8.57 0.06 2.87
N ALA A 22 -9.62 0.87 3.04
CA ALA A 22 -10.59 1.12 1.96
C ALA A 22 -9.94 1.81 0.73
N CYS A 23 -8.98 2.71 0.95
CA CYS A 23 -8.17 3.32 -0.10
C CYS A 23 -7.32 2.27 -0.81
N ALA A 24 -6.61 1.42 -0.07
CA ALA A 24 -5.77 0.37 -0.63
C ALA A 24 -6.57 -0.61 -1.51
N GLU A 25 -7.70 -1.10 -0.99
CA GLU A 25 -8.60 -2.00 -1.73
C GLU A 25 -9.20 -1.34 -2.99
N THR A 26 -9.57 -0.06 -2.89
CA THR A 26 -10.10 0.71 -4.04
C THR A 26 -9.05 0.94 -5.12
N LEU A 27 -7.83 1.35 -4.73
CA LEU A 27 -6.72 1.55 -5.67
C LEU A 27 -6.35 0.25 -6.39
N ALA A 28 -6.34 -0.88 -5.67
CA ALA A 28 -6.08 -2.18 -6.26
C ALA A 28 -7.19 -2.59 -7.24
N ARG A 29 -8.46 -2.38 -6.88
CA ARG A 29 -9.61 -2.61 -7.77
C ARG A 29 -9.54 -1.77 -9.05
N GLU A 30 -8.99 -0.56 -8.96
CA GLU A 30 -8.75 0.33 -10.11
C GLU A 30 -7.41 0.04 -10.84
N GLY A 31 -6.74 -1.08 -10.51
CA GLY A 31 -5.63 -1.64 -11.28
C GLY A 31 -4.23 -1.21 -10.85
N ALA A 32 -4.08 -0.57 -9.69
CA ALA A 32 -2.77 -0.31 -9.12
C ALA A 32 -2.17 -1.56 -8.45
N GLN A 33 -0.84 -1.64 -8.44
CA GLN A 33 -0.12 -2.45 -7.45
C GLN A 33 0.02 -1.62 -6.18
N VAL A 34 -0.44 -2.16 -5.05
CA VAL A 34 -0.55 -1.41 -3.79
C VAL A 34 0.49 -1.87 -2.77
N VAL A 35 1.21 -0.93 -2.19
CA VAL A 35 2.08 -1.13 -1.03
C VAL A 35 1.35 -0.59 0.19
N ILE A 36 1.04 -1.46 1.14
CA ILE A 36 0.41 -1.12 2.39
C ILE A 36 1.51 -0.92 3.43
N THR A 37 1.45 0.17 4.18
CA THR A 37 2.40 0.43 5.26
C THR A 37 1.66 0.81 6.54
N ASP A 38 2.09 0.24 7.65
CA ASP A 38 1.48 0.39 8.97
C ASP A 38 2.39 -0.19 10.07
N ILE A 39 2.06 0.08 11.32
CA ILE A 39 2.64 -0.56 12.50
C ILE A 39 1.93 -1.88 12.83
N ASP A 40 0.65 -2.03 12.46
CA ASP A 40 -0.15 -3.24 12.69
C ASP A 40 0.07 -4.30 11.60
N ALA A 41 0.95 -5.27 11.89
CA ALA A 41 1.29 -6.35 10.95
C ALA A 41 0.10 -7.23 10.57
N ASP A 42 -0.79 -7.55 11.51
CA ASP A 42 -1.93 -8.44 11.28
C ASP A 42 -2.99 -7.75 10.41
N GLY A 43 -3.28 -6.47 10.70
CA GLY A 43 -4.20 -5.67 9.90
C GLY A 43 -3.69 -5.44 8.47
N MET A 44 -2.38 -5.27 8.29
CA MET A 44 -1.77 -5.22 6.96
C MET A 44 -1.93 -6.54 6.22
N ALA A 45 -1.63 -7.68 6.86
CA ALA A 45 -1.75 -9.00 6.26
C ALA A 45 -3.20 -9.29 5.82
N ALA A 46 -4.19 -8.92 6.64
CA ALA A 46 -5.60 -9.02 6.28
C ALA A 46 -5.94 -8.17 5.03
N THR A 47 -5.42 -6.95 4.95
CA THR A 47 -5.65 -6.06 3.80
C THR A 47 -5.03 -6.60 2.51
N VAL A 48 -3.80 -7.13 2.59
CA VAL A 48 -3.14 -7.80 1.46
C VAL A 48 -3.98 -8.99 0.99
N ALA A 49 -4.40 -9.86 1.91
CA ALA A 49 -5.22 -11.02 1.59
C ALA A 49 -6.55 -10.64 0.92
N ASN A 50 -7.22 -9.59 1.39
CA ASN A 50 -8.44 -9.08 0.75
C ASN A 50 -8.20 -8.64 -0.69
N ILE A 51 -7.12 -7.89 -0.93
CA ILE A 51 -6.78 -7.40 -2.26
C ILE A 51 -6.44 -8.56 -3.20
N GLU A 52 -5.64 -9.51 -2.75
CA GLU A 52 -5.26 -10.68 -3.54
C GLU A 52 -6.46 -11.58 -3.85
N ALA A 53 -7.37 -11.77 -2.87
CA ALA A 53 -8.63 -12.51 -3.08
C ALA A 53 -9.55 -11.84 -4.12
N ALA A 54 -9.48 -10.51 -4.25
CA ALA A 54 -10.17 -9.75 -5.28
C ALA A 54 -9.43 -9.73 -6.65
N GLY A 55 -8.28 -10.42 -6.76
CA GLY A 55 -7.47 -10.47 -7.98
C GLY A 55 -6.54 -9.27 -8.18
N GLY A 56 -6.40 -8.41 -7.18
CA GLY A 56 -5.44 -7.29 -7.17
C GLY A 56 -4.02 -7.73 -6.80
N LYS A 57 -3.09 -6.78 -6.79
CA LYS A 57 -1.71 -6.99 -6.36
C LYS A 57 -1.38 -6.10 -5.18
N ALA A 58 -0.94 -6.70 -4.08
CA ALA A 58 -0.52 -5.96 -2.91
C ALA A 58 0.71 -6.59 -2.23
N LEU A 59 1.43 -5.78 -1.46
CA LEU A 59 2.41 -6.22 -0.48
C LEU A 59 2.37 -5.28 0.72
N SER A 60 2.85 -5.74 1.87
CA SER A 60 2.96 -4.92 3.08
C SER A 60 4.41 -4.68 3.49
N LEU A 61 4.68 -3.52 4.09
CA LEU A 61 5.94 -3.16 4.73
C LEU A 61 5.64 -2.52 6.09
N SER A 62 6.30 -2.99 7.16
CA SER A 62 6.19 -2.34 8.46
C SER A 62 6.78 -0.93 8.40
N HIS A 63 6.05 0.04 8.93
CA HIS A 63 6.42 1.44 8.87
C HIS A 63 5.74 2.23 9.98
N ASP A 64 6.54 2.77 10.89
CA ASP A 64 6.13 3.88 11.75
C ASP A 64 6.42 5.18 11.00
N VAL A 65 5.37 5.91 10.62
CA VAL A 65 5.50 7.16 9.85
C VAL A 65 6.16 8.29 10.64
N THR A 66 6.29 8.16 11.96
CA THR A 66 6.98 9.13 12.83
C THR A 66 8.50 8.93 12.85
N ASP A 67 8.99 7.79 12.34
CA ASP A 67 10.42 7.50 12.18
C ASP A 67 10.89 7.95 10.79
N GLU A 68 11.70 9.01 10.75
CA GLU A 68 12.22 9.61 9.51
C GLU A 68 13.17 8.66 8.74
N ASP A 69 13.93 7.83 9.45
CA ASP A 69 14.86 6.88 8.82
C ASP A 69 14.11 5.69 8.19
N ALA A 70 12.98 5.31 8.80
CA ALA A 70 12.09 4.28 8.25
C ALA A 70 11.55 4.66 6.87
N TRP A 71 11.25 5.93 6.61
CA TRP A 71 10.79 6.40 5.29
C TRP A 71 11.77 6.08 4.17
N GLN A 72 13.07 6.33 4.40
CA GLN A 72 14.10 6.05 3.39
C GLN A 72 14.19 4.56 3.10
N SER A 73 14.14 3.74 4.14
CA SER A 73 14.19 2.28 4.03
C SER A 73 12.97 1.73 3.29
N VAL A 74 11.76 2.19 3.65
CA VAL A 74 10.50 1.77 3.03
C VAL A 74 10.45 2.18 1.56
N LEU A 75 10.81 3.42 1.22
CA LEU A 75 10.84 3.87 -0.18
C LEU A 75 11.89 3.12 -1.00
N GLY A 76 13.04 2.76 -0.41
CA GLY A 76 14.03 1.89 -1.02
C GLY A 76 13.47 0.50 -1.36
N GLU A 77 12.70 -0.09 -0.44
CA GLU A 77 12.01 -1.36 -0.66
C GLU A 77 10.93 -1.26 -1.75
N VAL A 78 10.16 -0.16 -1.78
CA VAL A 78 9.19 0.10 -2.86
C VAL A 78 9.89 0.22 -4.21
N GLN A 79 11.00 0.95 -4.28
CA GLN A 79 11.80 1.07 -5.50
C GLN A 79 12.34 -0.29 -5.96
N SER A 80 12.87 -1.09 -5.05
CA SER A 80 13.44 -2.41 -5.33
C SER A 80 12.39 -3.42 -5.80
N ARG A 81 11.26 -3.51 -5.10
CA ARG A 81 10.23 -4.55 -5.32
C ARG A 81 9.22 -4.18 -6.41
N CYS A 82 8.91 -2.89 -6.55
CA CYS A 82 7.86 -2.41 -7.45
C CYS A 82 8.41 -1.62 -8.64
N GLY A 83 9.65 -1.15 -8.59
CA GLY A 83 10.26 -0.33 -9.64
C GLY A 83 10.01 1.17 -9.50
N GLY A 84 9.34 1.63 -8.44
CA GLY A 84 9.12 3.04 -8.13
C GLY A 84 7.79 3.32 -7.43
N LEU A 85 7.45 4.60 -7.30
CA LEU A 85 6.21 5.07 -6.66
C LEU A 85 5.53 6.14 -7.51
N HIS A 86 4.22 5.97 -7.75
CA HIS A 86 3.42 6.92 -8.55
C HIS A 86 2.42 7.70 -7.70
N ILE A 87 1.87 7.06 -6.66
CA ILE A 87 0.80 7.61 -5.82
C ILE A 87 1.20 7.37 -4.37
N LEU A 88 1.16 8.41 -3.54
CA LEU A 88 1.33 8.32 -2.09
C LEU A 88 0.07 8.82 -1.40
N VAL A 89 -0.52 7.97 -0.56
CA VAL A 89 -1.64 8.33 0.32
C VAL A 89 -1.11 8.37 1.75
N ASN A 90 -0.88 9.59 2.25
CA ASN A 90 -0.52 9.82 3.65
C ASN A 90 -1.78 9.81 4.51
N ASN A 91 -2.09 8.65 5.10
CA ASN A 91 -3.32 8.45 5.87
C ASN A 91 -3.08 8.04 7.33
N ALA A 92 -1.91 7.47 7.68
CA ALA A 92 -1.59 7.14 9.07
C ALA A 92 -1.84 8.32 10.02
N GLY A 93 -2.52 8.06 11.14
CA GLY A 93 -2.90 9.04 12.16
C GLY A 93 -3.89 8.48 13.17
#